data_AF-A0A850JRG9-F1
#
_entry.id   AF-A0A850JRG9-F1
#
_cell.length_a   1.000
_cell.length_b   1.000
_cell.length_c   1.000
_cell.angle_alpha   90.00
_cell.angle_beta   90.00
_cell.angle_gamma   90.00
#
_symmetry.space_group_name_H-M   'P 1'
#
loop_
_entity.id
_entity.type
_entity.pdbx_description
1 polymer ?
#
loop_
_entity_poly.entity_id
_entity_poly.type
_entity_poly.pdbx_seq_one_letter_code
_entity_poly.pdbx_strand_id
1 'polypeptide(L)'
;MPSPYVRRRRLAAEIRKLRESRGLTTDGLARLMFYNRAKISRLENAQVRPDLAEIMNMLNALEITGSQYDKFLKLAHEAAQKGWWDKYGVSMGPRQKLYADLEYNAETVREYNQTLMPAVLQAPEFISALVELDECQGKIDYVPERMADARMRRQRELLRPDGPSYETVLDESLIHRLAVPPQAMIAQLRHMIRVVCKHSAQAL
;
A
#
# COMPACT_ATOMS: atom_id res chain seq x y z
N MET A 1 -12.77 1.54 8.72
CA MET A 1 -12.16 0.25 9.14
C MET A 1 -10.73 0.24 8.58
N PRO A 2 -9.64 0.08 9.36
CA PRO A 2 -8.27 0.38 8.94
C PRO A 2 -7.79 -0.45 7.74
N SER A 3 -6.68 -0.07 7.08
CA SER A 3 -6.24 -0.80 5.88
C SER A 3 -5.88 -2.28 6.13
N PRO A 4 -6.02 -3.16 5.12
CA PRO A 4 -5.56 -4.56 5.19
C PRO A 4 -4.10 -4.69 5.65
N TYR A 5 -3.21 -3.79 5.23
CA TYR A 5 -1.82 -3.77 5.68
C TYR A 5 -1.69 -3.51 7.19
N VAL A 6 -2.40 -2.53 7.73
CA VAL A 6 -2.39 -2.25 9.19
C VAL A 6 -2.96 -3.44 9.97
N ARG A 7 -4.03 -4.06 9.46
CA ARG A 7 -4.61 -5.26 10.08
C ARG A 7 -3.64 -6.44 10.06
N ARG A 8 -2.88 -6.61 8.98
CA ARG A 8 -1.82 -7.63 8.86
C ARG A 8 -0.71 -7.38 9.87
N ARG A 9 -0.26 -6.14 10.05
CA ARG A 9 0.72 -5.79 11.10
C ARG A 9 0.20 -6.10 12.49
N ARG A 10 -1.08 -5.82 12.76
CA ARG A 10 -1.73 -6.18 14.02
C ARG A 10 -1.76 -7.70 14.23
N LEU A 11 -2.21 -8.46 13.23
CA LEU A 11 -2.24 -9.93 13.29
C LEU A 11 -0.84 -10.49 13.57
N ALA A 12 0.16 -10.03 12.84
CA ALA A 12 1.54 -10.45 12.96
C ALA A 12 2.09 -10.23 14.38
N ALA A 13 1.81 -9.05 14.97
CA ALA A 13 2.17 -8.75 16.34
C ALA A 13 1.46 -9.65 17.36
N GLU A 14 0.17 -9.92 17.17
CA GLU A 14 -0.61 -10.78 18.08
C GLU A 14 -0.19 -12.25 17.99
N ILE A 15 0.12 -12.77 16.79
CA ILE A 15 0.69 -14.11 16.60
C ILE A 15 2.05 -14.22 17.31
N ARG A 16 2.91 -13.21 17.13
CA ARG A 16 4.22 -13.16 17.79
C ARG A 16 4.08 -13.18 19.31
N LYS A 17 3.21 -12.34 19.88
CA LYS A 17 2.92 -12.31 21.32
C LYS A 17 2.42 -13.66 21.81
N LEU A 18 1.52 -14.29 21.06
CA LEU A 18 0.97 -15.59 21.42
C LEU A 18 2.06 -16.66 21.46
N ARG A 19 2.91 -16.72 20.44
CA ARG A 19 4.08 -17.62 20.40
C ARG A 19 4.99 -17.39 21.61
N GLU A 20 5.33 -16.13 21.89
CA GLU A 20 6.21 -15.75 23.00
C GLU A 20 5.60 -16.11 24.37
N SER A 21 4.28 -15.96 24.55
CA SER A 21 3.60 -16.37 25.79
C SER A 21 3.60 -17.88 26.04
N ARG A 22 3.84 -18.68 24.99
CA ARG A 22 4.00 -20.15 25.08
C ARG A 22 5.46 -20.56 25.19
N GLY A 23 6.38 -19.61 25.37
CA GLY A 23 7.83 -19.88 25.48
C GLY A 23 8.47 -20.40 24.19
N LEU A 24 7.78 -20.31 23.06
CA LEU A 24 8.26 -20.84 21.79
C LEU A 24 9.15 -19.83 21.08
N THR A 25 10.28 -20.29 20.54
CA THR A 25 11.06 -19.52 19.56
C THR A 25 10.38 -19.58 18.20
N THR A 26 10.73 -18.67 17.28
CA THR A 26 10.26 -18.74 15.87
C THR A 26 10.56 -20.10 15.24
N ASP A 27 11.70 -20.71 15.57
CA ASP A 27 12.07 -22.04 15.09
C ASP A 27 11.23 -23.14 15.76
N GLY A 28 10.94 -23.02 17.05
CA GLY A 28 10.07 -23.93 17.78
C GLY A 28 8.67 -23.99 17.19
N LEU A 29 8.07 -22.82 16.89
CA LEU A 29 6.77 -22.77 16.21
C LEU A 29 6.86 -23.33 14.78
N ALA A 30 7.95 -23.04 14.05
CA ALA A 30 8.14 -23.57 12.70
C ALA A 30 8.15 -25.11 12.71
N ARG A 31 8.87 -25.75 13.65
CA ARG A 31 8.88 -27.21 13.82
C ARG A 31 7.51 -27.76 14.17
N LEU A 32 6.82 -27.14 15.12
CA LEU A 32 5.46 -27.53 15.52
C LEU A 32 4.48 -27.51 14.34
N MET A 33 4.66 -26.54 13.44
CA MET A 33 3.83 -26.36 12.24
C MET A 33 4.31 -27.15 11.00
N PHE A 34 5.42 -27.88 11.08
CA PHE A 34 6.10 -28.48 9.92
C PHE A 34 6.43 -27.46 8.81
N TYR A 35 6.75 -26.22 9.20
CA TYR A 35 7.12 -25.12 8.30
C TYR A 35 8.60 -24.75 8.46
N ASN A 36 9.13 -24.01 7.47
CA ASN A 36 10.44 -23.40 7.61
C ASN A 36 10.37 -22.12 8.47
N ARG A 37 11.47 -21.81 9.17
CA ARG A 37 11.60 -20.61 10.02
C ARG A 37 11.31 -19.31 9.26
N ALA A 38 11.72 -19.23 7.99
CA ALA A 38 11.52 -18.05 7.16
C ALA A 38 10.04 -17.74 6.92
N LYS A 39 9.17 -18.76 6.81
CA LYS A 39 7.72 -18.59 6.66
C LYS A 39 7.10 -17.97 7.92
N ILE A 40 7.41 -18.51 9.10
CA ILE A 40 6.93 -17.96 10.37
C ILE A 40 7.42 -16.51 10.54
N SER A 41 8.70 -16.25 10.26
CA SER A 41 9.27 -14.90 10.33
C SER A 41 8.56 -13.91 9.40
N ARG A 42 8.29 -14.29 8.14
CA ARG A 42 7.56 -13.42 7.20
C ARG A 42 6.14 -13.12 7.67
N LEU A 43 5.46 -14.09 8.28
CA LEU A 43 4.13 -13.91 8.85
C LEU A 43 4.16 -12.96 10.06
N GLU A 44 5.06 -13.17 11.01
CA GLU A 44 5.23 -12.34 12.21
C GLU A 44 5.76 -10.93 11.94
N ASN A 45 6.31 -10.69 10.74
CA ASN A 45 6.72 -9.37 10.28
C ASN A 45 5.76 -8.75 9.26
N ALA A 46 4.57 -9.35 9.06
CA ALA A 46 3.55 -8.87 8.11
C ALA A 46 4.03 -8.74 6.65
N GLN A 47 5.08 -9.46 6.27
CA GLN A 47 5.68 -9.43 4.93
C GLN A 47 4.87 -10.23 3.92
N VAL A 48 4.06 -11.18 4.38
CA VAL A 48 3.16 -11.99 3.55
C VAL A 48 1.72 -11.82 4.00
N ARG A 49 0.79 -11.84 3.04
CA ARG A 49 -0.63 -11.93 3.35
C ARG A 49 -0.90 -13.25 4.08
N PRO A 50 -1.65 -13.26 5.19
CA PRO A 50 -1.94 -14.48 5.92
C PRO A 50 -2.85 -15.38 5.08
N ASP A 51 -2.56 -16.67 5.08
CA ASP A 51 -3.48 -17.69 4.61
C ASP A 51 -4.37 -18.14 5.79
N LEU A 52 -5.68 -18.24 5.57
CA LEU A 52 -6.63 -18.52 6.64
C LEU A 52 -6.45 -19.93 7.22
N ALA A 53 -6.20 -20.92 6.37
CA ALA A 53 -5.98 -22.29 6.83
C ALA A 53 -4.69 -22.39 7.63
N GLU A 54 -3.63 -21.70 7.20
CA GLU A 54 -2.38 -21.61 7.96
C GLU A 54 -2.57 -20.97 9.33
N ILE A 55 -3.36 -19.89 9.43
CA ILE A 55 -3.67 -19.27 10.73
C ILE A 55 -4.48 -20.22 11.61
N MET A 56 -5.51 -20.88 11.08
CA MET A 56 -6.30 -21.85 11.86
C MET A 56 -5.42 -22.98 12.41
N ASN A 57 -4.54 -23.53 11.57
CA ASN A 57 -3.61 -24.57 11.99
C ASN A 57 -2.65 -24.08 13.09
N MET A 58 -2.17 -22.83 12.99
CA MET A 58 -1.33 -22.22 14.01
C MET A 58 -2.07 -22.01 15.34
N LEU A 59 -3.33 -21.56 15.30
CA LEU A 59 -4.15 -21.42 16.49
C LEU A 59 -4.41 -22.76 17.16
N ASN A 60 -4.68 -23.82 16.37
CA ASN A 60 -4.84 -25.17 16.88
C ASN A 60 -3.56 -25.70 17.53
N ALA A 61 -2.41 -25.52 16.88
CA ALA A 61 -1.12 -25.94 17.43
C ALA A 61 -0.73 -25.19 18.71
N LEU A 62 -1.20 -23.94 18.86
CA LEU A 62 -1.04 -23.12 20.06
C LEU A 62 -2.20 -23.29 21.05
N GLU A 63 -3.07 -24.29 20.84
CA GLU A 63 -4.20 -24.66 21.70
C GLU A 63 -5.14 -23.47 22.02
N ILE A 64 -5.34 -22.58 21.04
CA ILE A 64 -6.27 -21.45 21.19
C ILE A 64 -7.68 -21.91 20.90
N THR A 65 -8.60 -21.58 21.81
CA THR A 65 -9.99 -22.02 21.74
C THR A 65 -10.96 -20.89 22.11
N GLY A 66 -12.25 -21.15 21.92
CA GLY A 66 -13.35 -20.26 22.32
C GLY A 66 -13.25 -18.87 21.70
N SER A 67 -13.67 -17.86 22.47
CA SER A 67 -13.75 -16.47 21.99
C SER A 67 -12.41 -15.89 21.50
N GLN A 68 -11.27 -16.41 21.97
CA GLN A 68 -9.96 -15.97 21.52
C GLN A 68 -9.69 -16.48 20.09
N TYR A 69 -10.05 -17.73 19.80
CA TYR A 69 -9.92 -18.30 18.46
C TYR A 69 -10.71 -17.48 17.42
N ASP A 70 -11.97 -17.17 17.74
CA ASP A 70 -12.83 -16.38 16.84
C ASP A 70 -12.29 -14.98 16.57
N LYS A 71 -11.70 -14.34 17.59
CA LYS A 71 -11.05 -13.02 17.44
C LYS A 71 -9.86 -13.09 16.50
N PHE A 72 -8.99 -14.10 16.63
CA PHE A 72 -7.86 -14.27 15.72
C PHE A 72 -8.30 -14.61 14.31
N LEU A 73 -9.29 -15.48 14.15
CA LEU A 73 -9.80 -15.86 12.84
C LEU A 73 -10.42 -14.66 12.12
N LYS A 74 -11.21 -13.84 12.82
CA LYS A 74 -11.73 -12.58 12.29
C LYS A 74 -10.61 -11.64 11.86
N LEU A 75 -9.60 -11.43 12.72
CA LEU A 75 -8.47 -10.56 12.40
C LEU A 75 -7.67 -11.08 11.19
N ALA A 76 -7.50 -12.40 11.07
CA ALA A 76 -6.86 -13.03 9.93
C ALA A 76 -7.66 -12.84 8.64
N HIS A 77 -8.98 -13.01 8.71
CA HIS A 77 -9.87 -12.79 7.56
C HIS A 77 -9.78 -11.35 7.06
N GLU A 78 -9.81 -10.39 7.99
CA GLU A 78 -9.68 -8.98 7.69
C GLU A 78 -8.28 -8.61 7.13
N ALA A 79 -7.20 -9.24 7.63
CA ALA A 79 -5.84 -9.03 7.15
C ALA A 79 -5.55 -9.71 5.79
N ALA A 80 -6.32 -10.75 5.46
CA ALA A 80 -6.23 -11.47 4.18
C ALA A 80 -6.96 -10.76 3.04
N GLN A 81 -7.75 -9.72 3.32
CA GLN A 81 -8.54 -9.01 2.32
C GLN A 81 -7.67 -8.54 1.14
N LYS A 82 -8.22 -8.72 -0.06
CA LYS A 82 -7.62 -8.24 -1.30
C LYS A 82 -8.06 -6.80 -1.53
N GLY A 83 -7.09 -5.97 -1.90
CA GLY A 83 -7.37 -4.61 -2.32
C GLY A 83 -7.39 -4.50 -3.83
N TRP A 84 -7.93 -3.41 -4.33
CA TRP A 84 -7.96 -3.16 -5.76
C TRP A 84 -6.57 -3.13 -6.40
N TRP A 85 -5.55 -2.75 -5.64
CA TRP A 85 -4.14 -2.68 -6.06
C TRP A 85 -3.57 -4.05 -6.43
N ASP A 86 -4.13 -5.14 -5.91
CA ASP A 86 -3.68 -6.50 -6.22
C ASP A 86 -3.84 -6.85 -7.71
N LYS A 87 -4.80 -6.24 -8.40
CA LYS A 87 -5.04 -6.51 -9.84
C LYS A 87 -3.90 -6.04 -10.74
N TYR A 88 -3.06 -5.11 -10.27
CA TYR A 88 -1.99 -4.53 -11.08
C TYR A 88 -0.68 -5.31 -10.98
N GLY A 89 -0.57 -6.28 -10.07
CA GLY A 89 0.61 -7.13 -9.94
C GLY A 89 1.89 -6.31 -9.76
N VAL A 90 2.92 -6.64 -10.55
CA VAL A 90 4.20 -5.94 -10.56
C VAL A 90 4.11 -4.53 -11.15
N SER A 91 3.12 -4.25 -12.01
CA SER A 91 3.06 -2.99 -12.77
C SER A 91 2.80 -1.75 -11.91
N MET A 92 2.16 -1.91 -10.75
CA MET A 92 2.00 -0.79 -9.81
C MET A 92 3.31 -0.49 -9.06
N GLY A 93 4.22 -1.45 -8.97
CA GLY A 93 5.41 -1.37 -8.12
C GLY A 93 5.08 -1.52 -6.63
N PRO A 94 6.01 -2.08 -5.82
CA PRO A 94 5.76 -2.41 -4.41
C PRO A 94 5.45 -1.17 -3.55
N ARG A 95 6.09 -0.03 -3.84
CA ARG A 95 5.91 1.22 -3.08
C ARG A 95 4.51 1.81 -3.27
N GLN A 96 4.03 1.92 -4.51
CA GLN A 96 2.68 2.43 -4.79
C GLN A 96 1.62 1.48 -4.25
N LYS A 97 1.84 0.17 -4.35
CA LYS A 97 0.94 -0.84 -3.78
C LYS A 97 0.79 -0.66 -2.27
N LEU A 98 1.90 -0.42 -1.56
CA LEU A 98 1.87 -0.15 -0.13
C LEU A 98 1.12 1.14 0.21
N TYR A 99 1.39 2.22 -0.52
CA TYR A 99 0.65 3.47 -0.30
C TYR A 99 -0.84 3.31 -0.53
N ALA A 100 -1.25 2.70 -1.65
CA ALA A 100 -2.66 2.44 -1.94
C ALA A 100 -3.35 1.58 -0.88
N ASP A 101 -2.63 0.61 -0.29
CA ASP A 101 -3.14 -0.17 0.84
C ASP A 101 -3.30 0.74 2.07
N LEU A 102 -2.26 1.48 2.48
CA LEU A 102 -2.32 2.38 3.64
C LEU A 102 -3.39 3.47 3.54
N GLU A 103 -3.60 4.01 2.34
CA GLU A 103 -4.61 5.02 2.04
C GLU A 103 -6.03 4.46 2.07
N TYR A 104 -6.18 3.15 1.90
CA TYR A 104 -7.49 2.50 1.87
C TYR A 104 -8.18 2.60 3.24
N ASN A 105 -9.29 3.35 3.27
CA ASN A 105 -10.01 3.77 4.49
C ASN A 105 -9.19 4.65 5.44
N ALA A 106 -8.18 5.37 4.94
CA ALA A 106 -7.62 6.48 5.68
C ALA A 106 -8.69 7.58 5.85
N GLU A 107 -8.60 8.32 6.95
CA GLU A 107 -9.40 9.53 7.17
C GLU A 107 -8.66 10.78 6.67
N THR A 108 -7.34 10.77 6.86
CA THR A 108 -6.45 11.84 6.43
C THR A 108 -5.18 11.25 5.85
N VAL A 109 -4.69 11.88 4.78
CA VAL A 109 -3.39 11.63 4.17
C VAL A 109 -2.64 12.96 4.14
N ARG A 110 -1.48 13.00 4.78
CA ARG A 110 -0.56 14.13 4.76
C ARG A 110 0.78 13.68 4.24
N GLU A 111 1.34 14.43 3.31
CA GLU A 111 2.66 14.14 2.76
C GLU A 111 3.45 15.41 2.48
N TYR A 112 4.77 15.26 2.59
CA TYR A 112 5.74 16.28 2.17
C TYR A 112 6.60 15.69 1.06
N ASN A 113 6.62 16.37 -0.07
CA ASN A 113 7.31 15.91 -1.26
C ASN A 113 8.45 16.86 -1.58
N GLN A 114 9.66 16.42 -1.24
CA GLN A 114 10.88 17.20 -1.46
C GLN A 114 11.45 17.04 -2.87
N THR A 115 11.35 15.85 -3.46
CA THR A 115 12.10 15.49 -4.69
C THR A 115 11.27 14.84 -5.78
N LEU A 116 10.07 14.35 -5.48
CA LEU A 116 9.20 13.70 -6.45
C LEU A 116 7.82 14.35 -6.48
N MET A 117 7.28 14.57 -7.69
CA MET A 117 5.90 15.01 -7.87
C MET A 117 4.94 13.94 -7.30
N PRO A 118 3.97 14.30 -6.43
CA PRO A 118 3.04 13.33 -5.84
C PRO A 118 2.31 12.53 -6.90
N ALA A 119 2.38 11.19 -6.82
CA ALA A 119 1.77 10.33 -7.83
C ALA A 119 0.25 10.52 -7.97
N VAL A 120 -0.43 10.90 -6.88
CA VAL A 120 -1.86 11.22 -6.85
C VAL A 120 -2.20 12.48 -7.63
N LEU A 121 -1.26 13.41 -7.76
CA LEU A 121 -1.46 14.67 -8.46
C LEU A 121 -0.87 14.68 -9.87
N GLN A 122 -0.30 13.56 -10.33
CA GLN A 122 0.31 13.50 -11.65
C GLN A 122 -0.73 13.56 -12.78
N ALA A 123 -0.38 14.29 -13.83
CA ALA A 123 -1.12 14.36 -15.09
C ALA A 123 -0.70 13.21 -16.02
N PRO A 124 -1.57 12.78 -16.95
CA PRO A 124 -1.22 11.74 -17.93
C PRO A 124 0.08 12.05 -18.69
N GLU A 125 0.28 13.29 -19.11
CA GLU A 125 1.47 13.74 -19.84
C GLU A 125 2.75 13.62 -19.00
N PHE A 126 2.65 13.87 -17.70
CA PHE A 126 3.76 13.69 -16.77
C PHE A 126 4.10 12.21 -16.58
N ILE A 127 3.08 11.36 -16.48
CA ILE A 127 3.25 9.90 -16.35
C ILE A 127 3.90 9.35 -17.62
N SER A 128 3.46 9.75 -18.80
CA SER A 128 4.05 9.34 -20.08
C SER A 128 5.52 9.73 -20.17
N ALA A 129 5.86 10.98 -19.82
CA ALA A 129 7.26 11.43 -19.83
C ALA A 129 8.16 10.64 -18.86
N LEU A 130 7.63 10.19 -17.72
CA LEU A 130 8.37 9.32 -16.80
C LEU A 130 8.59 7.91 -17.37
N VAL A 131 7.61 7.36 -18.09
CA VAL A 131 7.76 6.07 -18.76
C VAL A 131 8.85 6.14 -19.84
N GLU A 132 8.82 7.19 -20.67
CA GLU A 132 9.85 7.41 -21.70
C GLU A 132 11.25 7.50 -21.07
N LEU A 133 11.37 8.16 -19.92
CA LEU A 133 12.63 8.23 -19.19
C LEU A 133 13.10 6.87 -18.67
N ASP A 134 12.21 6.06 -18.10
CA ASP A 134 12.51 4.71 -17.63
C ASP A 134 12.99 3.82 -18.78
N GLU A 135 12.32 3.89 -19.94
CA GLU A 135 12.70 3.17 -21.16
C GLU A 135 14.08 3.59 -21.69
N CYS A 136 14.42 4.87 -21.57
CA CYS A 136 15.74 5.38 -21.93
C CYS A 136 16.86 4.90 -20.98
N GLN A 137 16.52 4.57 -19.73
CA GLN A 137 17.47 4.06 -18.73
C GLN A 137 17.69 2.55 -18.83
N GLY A 138 16.81 1.85 -19.54
CA GLY A 138 16.98 0.43 -19.84
C GLY A 138 15.65 -0.29 -20.03
N LYS A 139 15.74 -1.63 -20.03
CA LYS A 139 14.55 -2.47 -20.18
C LYS A 139 13.66 -2.35 -18.94
N ILE A 140 12.43 -1.89 -19.14
CA ILE A 140 11.39 -1.90 -18.10
C ILE A 140 10.85 -3.31 -17.84
N ASP A 141 10.49 -3.58 -16.59
CA ASP A 141 9.94 -4.86 -16.11
C ASP A 141 8.42 -4.80 -15.83
N TYR A 142 7.78 -3.71 -16.23
CA TYR A 142 6.35 -3.45 -16.07
C TYR A 142 5.66 -3.11 -17.40
N VAL A 143 4.32 -3.12 -17.38
CA VAL A 143 3.49 -2.72 -18.52
C VAL A 143 3.06 -1.26 -18.30
N PRO A 144 3.55 -0.29 -19.12
CA PRO A 144 3.29 1.13 -18.91
C PRO A 144 1.82 1.51 -18.77
N GLU A 145 0.94 0.95 -19.59
CA GLU A 145 -0.49 1.24 -19.59
C GLU A 145 -1.14 0.77 -18.28
N ARG A 146 -0.71 -0.38 -17.76
CA ARG A 146 -1.20 -0.90 -16.47
C ARG A 146 -0.70 -0.05 -15.31
N MET A 147 0.54 0.45 -15.39
CA MET A 147 1.12 1.34 -14.38
C MET A 147 0.39 2.68 -14.36
N ALA A 148 0.13 3.26 -15.53
CA ALA A 148 -0.64 4.49 -15.68
C ALA A 148 -2.08 4.33 -15.15
N ASP A 149 -2.79 3.25 -15.52
CA ASP A 149 -4.13 2.97 -14.97
C ASP A 149 -4.11 2.79 -13.45
N ALA A 150 -3.05 2.20 -12.89
CA ALA A 150 -2.89 2.08 -11.44
C ALA A 150 -2.77 3.44 -10.75
N ARG A 151 -1.98 4.37 -11.31
CA ARG A 151 -1.85 5.76 -10.79
C ARG A 151 -3.15 6.52 -10.91
N MET A 152 -3.81 6.45 -12.07
CA MET A 152 -5.11 7.10 -12.28
C MET A 152 -6.18 6.54 -11.35
N ARG A 153 -6.19 5.23 -11.12
CA ARG A 153 -7.07 4.62 -10.13
C ARG A 153 -6.78 5.11 -8.72
N ARG A 154 -5.52 5.12 -8.29
CA ARG A 154 -5.13 5.65 -6.96
C ARG A 154 -5.64 7.07 -6.78
N GLN A 155 -5.44 7.94 -7.77
CA GLN A 155 -5.94 9.31 -7.77
C GLN A 155 -7.47 9.36 -7.60
N ARG A 156 -8.23 8.57 -8.37
CA ARG A 156 -9.70 8.53 -8.25
C ARG A 156 -10.18 8.04 -6.89
N GLU A 157 -9.55 7.00 -6.35
CA GLU A 157 -9.94 6.42 -5.06
C GLU A 157 -9.63 7.40 -3.91
N LEU A 158 -8.55 8.18 -4.02
CA LEU A 158 -8.15 9.15 -3.00
C LEU A 158 -8.92 10.47 -3.07
N LEU A 159 -9.16 10.98 -4.28
CA LEU A 159 -9.80 12.28 -4.52
C LEU A 159 -11.29 12.18 -4.85
N ARG A 160 -11.95 11.09 -4.46
CA ARG A 160 -13.42 10.95 -4.57
C ARG A 160 -14.11 11.82 -3.51
N PRO A 161 -15.40 12.19 -3.69
CA PRO A 161 -16.13 13.03 -2.74
C PRO A 161 -16.19 12.48 -1.30
N ASP A 162 -16.20 11.16 -1.13
CA ASP A 162 -16.17 10.45 0.16
C ASP A 162 -14.76 9.84 0.45
N GLY A 163 -13.73 10.45 -0.12
CA GLY A 163 -12.33 10.09 0.08
C GLY A 163 -11.75 10.69 1.38
N PRO A 164 -10.51 10.33 1.73
CA PRO A 164 -9.81 10.99 2.83
C PRO A 164 -9.58 12.47 2.53
N SER A 165 -9.41 13.25 3.60
CA SER A 165 -8.76 14.55 3.50
C SER A 165 -7.30 14.37 3.02
N TYR A 166 -6.90 15.10 1.98
CA TYR A 166 -5.57 15.00 1.40
C TYR A 166 -4.87 16.35 1.45
N GLU A 167 -3.77 16.42 2.19
CA GLU A 167 -2.91 17.59 2.30
C GLU A 167 -1.51 17.22 1.80
N THR A 168 -0.95 18.04 0.92
CA THR A 168 0.41 17.84 0.43
C THR A 168 1.18 19.15 0.44
N VAL A 169 2.43 19.10 0.90
CA VAL A 169 3.36 20.21 0.84
C VAL A 169 4.45 19.86 -0.15
N LEU A 170 4.69 20.77 -1.10
CA LEU A 170 5.64 20.59 -2.19
C LEU A 170 6.81 21.52 -1.98
N ASP A 171 8.01 20.99 -2.08
CA ASP A 171 9.21 21.81 -2.17
C ASP A 171 9.25 22.52 -3.53
N GLU A 172 9.54 23.82 -3.52
CA GLU A 172 9.55 24.65 -4.74
C GLU A 172 10.54 24.11 -5.79
N SER A 173 11.61 23.43 -5.35
CA SER A 173 12.60 22.86 -6.25
C SER A 173 12.02 21.82 -7.22
N LEU A 174 10.87 21.21 -6.92
CA LEU A 174 10.15 20.30 -7.84
C LEU A 174 9.73 20.97 -9.14
N ILE A 175 9.44 22.27 -9.08
CA ILE A 175 8.99 23.06 -10.23
C ILE A 175 10.20 23.54 -11.04
N HIS A 176 11.30 23.85 -10.36
CA HIS A 176 12.52 24.39 -10.97
C HIS A 176 13.46 23.31 -11.52
N ARG A 177 13.48 22.12 -10.89
CA ARG A 177 14.28 20.97 -11.33
C ARG A 177 13.41 20.01 -12.12
N LEU A 178 13.36 20.23 -13.42
CA LEU A 178 12.53 19.45 -14.32
C LEU A 178 12.98 17.99 -14.38
N ALA A 179 12.14 17.09 -13.88
CA ALA A 179 12.29 15.64 -14.04
C ALA A 179 11.74 15.12 -15.38
N VAL A 180 11.04 15.98 -16.13
CA VAL A 180 10.35 15.68 -17.39
C VAL A 180 10.52 16.85 -18.36
N PRO A 181 10.30 16.68 -19.67
CA PRO A 181 10.34 17.79 -20.62
C PRO A 181 9.40 18.95 -20.22
N PRO A 182 9.73 20.21 -20.58
CA PRO A 182 8.96 21.38 -20.15
C PRO A 182 7.46 21.33 -20.48
N GLN A 183 7.08 20.78 -21.64
CA GLN A 183 5.68 20.61 -22.05
C GLN A 183 4.88 19.74 -21.07
N ALA A 184 5.48 18.62 -20.62
CA ALA A 184 4.86 17.72 -19.65
C ALA A 184 4.75 18.38 -18.26
N MET A 185 5.75 19.17 -17.85
CA MET A 185 5.68 19.94 -16.60
C MET A 185 4.58 21.02 -16.65
N ILE A 186 4.41 21.72 -17.78
CA ILE A 186 3.33 22.70 -17.93
C ILE A 186 1.96 22.03 -17.80
N ALA A 187 1.77 20.86 -18.44
CA ALA A 187 0.54 20.08 -18.30
C ALA A 187 0.31 19.65 -16.84
N GLN A 188 1.36 19.19 -16.16
CA GLN A 188 1.36 18.81 -14.75
C GLN A 188 0.88 19.95 -13.84
N LEU A 189 1.49 21.13 -13.95
CA LEU A 189 1.15 22.27 -13.09
C LEU A 189 -0.28 22.75 -13.34
N ARG A 190 -0.71 22.82 -14.61
CA ARG A 190 -2.11 23.15 -14.96
C ARG A 190 -3.08 22.14 -14.39
N HIS A 191 -2.75 20.86 -14.43
CA HIS A 191 -3.56 19.79 -13.85
C HIS A 191 -3.70 19.95 -12.34
N MET A 192 -2.61 20.20 -11.63
CA MET A 192 -2.63 20.42 -10.18
C MET A 192 -3.51 21.61 -9.80
N ILE A 193 -3.38 22.74 -10.49
CA ILE A 193 -4.23 23.91 -10.26
C ILE A 193 -5.71 23.54 -10.42
N ARG A 194 -6.07 22.83 -11.51
CA ARG A 194 -7.45 22.36 -11.72
C ARG A 194 -7.93 21.44 -10.60
N VAL A 195 -7.11 20.48 -10.17
CA VAL A 195 -7.45 19.53 -9.11
C VAL A 195 -7.68 20.27 -7.79
N VAL A 196 -6.77 21.16 -7.41
CA VAL A 196 -6.87 21.93 -6.16
C VAL A 196 -8.10 22.84 -6.18
N CYS A 197 -8.28 23.65 -7.23
CA CYS A 197 -9.42 24.57 -7.34
C CYS A 197 -10.77 23.84 -7.31
N LYS A 198 -10.87 22.65 -7.93
CA LYS A 198 -12.10 21.85 -7.91
C LYS A 198 -12.46 21.35 -6.51
N HIS A 199 -11.47 20.97 -5.71
CA HIS A 199 -11.70 20.42 -4.36
C HIS A 199 -11.81 21.52 -3.30
N SER A 200 -11.13 22.65 -3.45
CA SER A 200 -11.32 23.82 -2.59
C SER A 200 -12.75 24.37 -2.66
N ALA A 201 -13.41 24.25 -3.82
CA ALA A 201 -14.82 24.63 -3.98
C ALA A 201 -15.82 23.64 -3.34
N GLN A 202 -15.38 22.44 -2.92
CA GLN A 202 -16.22 21.45 -2.25
C GLN A 202 -16.04 21.47 -0.72
N ALA A 203 -15.03 22.18 -0.22
CA ALA A 203 -14.70 22.31 1.20
C ALA A 203 -15.24 23.61 1.83
N LEU A 204 -15.91 24.46 1.04
CA LEU A 204 -16.59 25.70 1.43
C LEU A 204 -18.10 25.54 1.23
#